data_AF-A0A6A3I0Q8-F1
#
_entry.id   AF-A0A6A3I0Q8-F1
#
_cell.length_a   1.000
_cell.length_b   1.000
_cell.length_c   1.000
_cell.angle_alpha   90.00
_cell.angle_beta   90.00
_cell.angle_gamma   90.00
#
_symmetry.space_group_name_H-M   'P 1'
#
loop_
_entity.id
_entity.type
_entity.pdbx_description
1 polymer ?
#
loop_
_entity_poly.entity_id
_entity_poly.type
_entity_poly.pdbx_seq_one_letter_code
_entity_poly.pdbx_strand_id
1 'polypeptide(L)'
;MLNWYTNLIWETVKGKKEQNQGAEAKAAVNIMSILYQAPYQISQEPSRSDPAAYQHWKDNLWTLALAMDSAVNERLHSFDHKKHTRKASSLRKRWRLLRTSHPEAYRTFGSQFLALKASGAIVDACTPMSHQWGTSHLA
;
A
#
# COMPACT_ATOMS: atom_id res chain seq x y z
N MET A 1 4.22 17.29 9.61
CA MET A 1 2.79 17.08 9.94
C MET A 1 2.02 17.25 8.63
N LEU A 2 1.62 16.25 7.84
CA LEU A 2 1.60 14.77 7.89
C LEU A 2 1.78 14.27 6.43
N ASN A 3 2.70 13.34 6.18
CA ASN A 3 3.02 12.83 4.84
C ASN A 3 2.06 11.70 4.38
N TRP A 4 1.61 11.80 3.12
CA TRP A 4 0.21 11.81 2.71
C TRP A 4 -0.34 10.71 1.79
N TYR A 5 0.02 9.45 2.02
CA TYR A 5 -1.11 8.49 2.08
C TYR A 5 -2.11 8.89 3.20
N THR A 6 -1.69 9.79 4.09
CA THR A 6 -2.34 10.24 5.32
C THR A 6 -3.84 10.44 5.23
N ASN A 7 -4.40 10.95 4.12
CA ASN A 7 -5.86 11.09 4.04
C ASN A 7 -6.62 9.99 3.30
N LEU A 8 -5.96 8.99 2.72
CA LEU A 8 -6.66 7.77 2.29
C LEU A 8 -7.10 6.91 3.50
N ILE A 9 -6.64 7.26 4.70
CA ILE A 9 -7.06 6.69 5.99
C ILE A 9 -8.07 7.61 6.69
N TRP A 10 -8.00 8.93 6.50
CA TRP A 10 -8.66 9.89 7.41
C TRP A 10 -10.18 10.01 7.29
N GLU A 11 -10.83 9.42 6.28
CA GLU A 11 -12.29 9.39 6.20
C GLU A 11 -12.96 8.15 6.86
N THR A 12 -12.26 7.41 7.72
CA THR A 12 -12.92 6.51 8.68
C THR A 12 -12.68 6.92 10.13
N VAL A 13 -13.39 7.97 10.54
CA VAL A 13 -13.84 8.23 11.92
C VAL A 13 -13.00 9.26 12.68
N LYS A 14 -13.54 10.49 12.72
CA LYS A 14 -13.46 11.36 13.91
C LYS A 14 -13.67 10.49 15.17
N GLY A 15 -12.65 10.37 16.00
CA GLY A 15 -12.80 9.90 17.39
C GLY A 15 -11.97 8.68 17.76
N LYS A 16 -10.87 8.93 18.48
CA LYS A 16 -10.23 8.07 19.49
C LYS A 16 -10.14 6.55 19.18
N LYS A 17 -9.16 6.15 18.33
CA LYS A 17 -8.45 4.84 18.39
C LYS A 17 -7.21 4.78 17.44
N GLU A 18 -6.33 5.75 17.54
CA GLU A 18 -5.41 6.11 16.44
C GLU A 18 -4.21 5.16 16.21
N GLN A 19 -3.76 4.38 17.19
CA GLN A 19 -2.60 3.48 16.98
C GLN A 19 -2.95 2.20 16.21
N ASN A 20 -4.07 1.54 16.52
CA ASN A 20 -4.49 0.32 15.82
C ASN A 20 -4.94 0.62 14.38
N GLN A 21 -5.58 1.77 14.15
CA GLN A 21 -5.93 2.25 12.82
C GLN A 21 -4.68 2.54 11.98
N GLY A 22 -3.66 3.17 12.59
CA GLY A 22 -2.37 3.41 11.92
C GLY A 22 -1.65 2.12 11.52
N ALA A 23 -1.59 1.13 12.42
CA ALA A 23 -0.96 -0.16 12.11
C ALA A 23 -1.71 -0.96 11.03
N GLU A 24 -3.05 -0.90 11.01
CA GLU A 24 -3.86 -1.54 9.98
C GLU A 24 -3.68 -0.89 8.62
N ALA A 25 -3.66 0.44 8.57
CA ALA A 25 -3.44 1.15 7.33
C ALA A 25 -2.01 0.98 6.79
N LYS A 26 -1.00 0.98 7.67
CA LYS A 26 0.39 0.64 7.30
C LYS A 26 0.46 -0.75 6.68
N ALA A 27 -0.22 -1.73 7.27
CA ALA A 27 -0.28 -3.07 6.69
C ALA A 27 -0.97 -3.07 5.32
N ALA A 28 -2.05 -2.31 5.15
CA ALA A 28 -2.75 -2.20 3.88
C ALA A 28 -1.88 -1.57 2.77
N VAL A 29 -1.16 -0.48 3.06
CA VAL A 29 -0.24 0.16 2.07
C VAL A 29 0.87 -0.80 1.65
N ASN A 30 1.47 -1.53 2.60
CA ASN A 30 2.47 -2.55 2.29
C ASN A 30 1.87 -3.67 1.42
N ILE A 31 0.68 -4.16 1.75
CA ILE A 31 -0.02 -5.17 0.94
C ILE A 31 -0.30 -4.64 -0.46
N MET A 32 -0.78 -3.40 -0.57
CA MET A 32 -1.07 -2.77 -1.86
C MET A 32 0.18 -2.65 -2.72
N SER A 33 1.30 -2.21 -2.12
CA SER A 33 2.58 -2.09 -2.79
C SER A 33 3.09 -3.44 -3.31
N ILE A 34 3.04 -4.48 -2.47
CA ILE A 34 3.44 -5.84 -2.84
C ILE A 34 2.53 -6.36 -3.96
N LEU A 35 1.22 -6.19 -3.83
CA LEU A 35 0.25 -6.72 -4.78
C LEU A 35 -0.04 -5.78 -5.94
N TYR A 36 0.75 -4.72 -6.17
CA TYR A 36 0.67 -3.88 -7.37
C TYR A 36 1.57 -4.39 -8.50
N GLN A 37 2.74 -4.95 -8.19
CA GLN A 37 3.68 -5.60 -9.14
C GLN A 37 3.95 -4.81 -10.42
N ALA A 38 3.98 -3.48 -10.31
CA ALA A 38 4.34 -2.59 -11.39
C ALA A 38 5.23 -1.47 -10.84
N PRO A 39 6.09 -0.86 -11.67
CA PRO A 39 6.87 0.30 -11.28
C PRO A 39 5.97 1.44 -10.79
N TYR A 40 6.40 2.15 -9.75
CA TYR A 40 5.74 3.37 -9.30
C TYR A 40 6.71 4.28 -8.56
N GLN A 41 6.36 5.56 -8.52
CA GLN A 41 7.08 6.57 -7.79
C GLN A 41 6.14 7.34 -6.89
N ILE A 42 6.47 7.35 -5.60
CA ILE A 42 5.91 8.25 -4.61
C ILE A 42 7.00 9.27 -4.28
N SER A 43 6.89 10.44 -4.90
CA SER A 43 7.77 11.58 -4.63
C SER A 43 7.53 12.15 -3.24
N GLN A 44 8.53 12.83 -2.67
CA GLN A 44 8.39 13.52 -1.39
C GLN A 44 7.26 14.55 -1.42
N GLU A 45 6.64 14.79 -0.26
CA GLU A 45 5.64 15.85 -0.08
C GLU A 45 6.29 17.20 -0.46
N PRO A 46 5.78 17.90 -1.48
CA PRO A 46 6.28 19.22 -1.84
C PRO A 46 5.92 20.26 -0.77
N SER A 47 6.58 21.42 -0.80
CA SER A 47 6.28 22.49 0.14
C SER A 47 4.82 22.92 0.05
N ARG A 48 4.18 23.09 1.22
CA ARG A 48 2.80 23.61 1.31
C ARG A 48 2.67 25.08 0.90
N SER A 49 3.81 25.79 0.79
CA SER A 49 3.86 27.15 0.25
C SER A 49 3.68 27.21 -1.27
N ASP A 50 3.73 26.06 -1.97
CA ASP A 50 3.39 25.92 -3.38
C ASP A 50 2.10 25.08 -3.51
N PRO A 51 0.93 25.73 -3.55
CA PRO A 51 -0.35 25.03 -3.63
C PRO A 51 -0.52 24.20 -4.90
N ALA A 52 0.08 24.63 -6.02
CA ALA A 52 -0.03 23.95 -7.30
C ALA A 52 0.76 22.64 -7.29
N ALA A 53 2.02 22.68 -6.84
CA ALA A 53 2.83 21.48 -6.67
C ALA A 53 2.22 20.53 -5.65
N TYR A 54 1.72 21.06 -4.53
CA TYR A 54 1.03 20.26 -3.51
C TYR A 54 -0.21 19.57 -4.06
N GLN A 55 -1.09 20.28 -4.76
CA GLN A 55 -2.29 19.68 -5.34
C GLN A 55 -1.95 18.63 -6.41
N HIS A 56 -0.98 18.91 -7.29
CA HIS A 56 -0.53 17.94 -8.30
C HIS A 56 0.02 16.64 -7.65
N TRP A 57 0.82 16.77 -6.59
CA TRP A 57 1.32 15.63 -5.84
C TRP A 57 0.20 14.79 -5.22
N LYS A 58 -0.84 15.44 -4.68
CA LYS A 58 -2.03 14.77 -4.15
C LYS A 58 -2.78 13.99 -5.22
N ASP A 59 -2.96 14.57 -6.39
CA ASP A 59 -3.71 13.95 -7.49
C ASP A 59 -2.96 12.72 -8.05
N ASN A 60 -1.62 12.80 -8.12
CA ASN A 60 -0.76 11.67 -8.48
C ASN A 60 -0.86 10.53 -7.45
N LEU A 61 -0.80 10.86 -6.15
CA LEU A 61 -0.97 9.88 -5.08
C LEU A 61 -2.35 9.22 -5.12
N TRP A 62 -3.41 10.00 -5.35
CA TRP A 62 -4.76 9.49 -5.44
C TRP A 62 -4.92 8.53 -6.63
N THR A 63 -4.41 8.92 -7.80
CA THR A 63 -4.44 8.10 -9.02
C THR A 63 -3.70 6.78 -8.80
N LEU A 64 -2.51 6.84 -8.20
CA LEU A 64 -1.73 5.65 -7.86
C LEU A 64 -2.49 4.76 -6.87
N ALA A 65 -3.07 5.33 -5.81
CA ALA A 65 -3.81 4.58 -4.81
C ALA A 65 -5.02 3.84 -5.41
N LEU A 66 -5.75 4.46 -6.35
CA LEU A 66 -6.84 3.81 -7.06
C LEU A 66 -6.36 2.68 -7.97
N ALA A 67 -5.27 2.90 -8.71
CA ALA A 67 -4.68 1.86 -9.56
C ALA A 67 -4.21 0.66 -8.73
N MET A 68 -3.56 0.92 -7.60
CA MET A 68 -3.18 -0.11 -6.64
C MET A 68 -4.40 -0.84 -6.06
N ASP A 69 -5.42 -0.12 -5.59
CA ASP A 69 -6.63 -0.74 -5.00
C ASP A 69 -7.31 -1.71 -5.98
N SER A 70 -7.46 -1.31 -7.25
CA SER A 70 -8.03 -2.17 -8.29
C SER A 70 -7.17 -3.41 -8.54
N ALA A 71 -5.87 -3.24 -8.82
CA ALA A 71 -4.97 -4.35 -9.14
C ALA A 71 -4.86 -5.36 -7.97
N VAL A 72 -4.79 -4.86 -6.74
CA VAL A 72 -4.69 -5.67 -5.53
C VAL A 72 -5.96 -6.50 -5.34
N ASN A 73 -7.12 -5.88 -5.52
CA ASN A 73 -8.40 -6.58 -5.36
C ASN A 73 -8.63 -7.61 -6.47
N GLU A 74 -8.27 -7.32 -7.71
CA GLU A 74 -8.32 -8.26 -8.85
C GLU A 74 -7.41 -9.47 -8.59
N ARG A 75 -6.18 -9.24 -8.13
CA ARG A 75 -5.26 -10.34 -7.81
C ARG A 75 -5.73 -11.17 -6.65
N LEU A 76 -6.22 -10.57 -5.58
CA LEU A 76 -6.76 -11.37 -4.47
C LEU A 76 -8.03 -12.11 -4.87
N HIS A 77 -8.85 -11.51 -5.74
CA HIS A 77 -10.06 -12.15 -6.27
C HIS A 77 -9.73 -13.42 -7.05
N SER A 78 -8.62 -13.47 -7.79
CA SER A 78 -8.23 -14.70 -8.50
C SER A 78 -7.92 -15.89 -7.56
N PHE A 79 -7.71 -15.65 -6.26
CA PHE A 79 -7.48 -16.70 -5.27
C PHE A 79 -8.67 -16.98 -4.36
N ASP A 80 -9.43 -15.94 -3.98
CA ASP A 80 -10.49 -16.09 -2.98
C ASP A 80 -11.92 -15.86 -3.52
N HIS A 81 -12.04 -15.47 -4.78
CA HIS A 81 -13.30 -15.15 -5.48
C HIS A 81 -14.20 -14.15 -4.74
N LYS A 82 -13.63 -13.34 -3.82
CA LYS A 82 -14.38 -12.34 -3.07
C LYS A 82 -14.52 -11.06 -3.86
N LYS A 83 -15.62 -10.33 -3.60
CA LYS A 83 -15.83 -8.99 -4.16
C LYS A 83 -14.74 -8.02 -3.71
N HIS A 84 -14.52 -6.98 -4.51
CA HIS A 84 -13.61 -5.88 -4.18
C HIS A 84 -13.93 -5.26 -2.82
N THR A 85 -12.89 -4.85 -2.11
CA THR A 85 -13.01 -4.19 -0.81
C THR A 85 -12.01 -3.05 -0.69
N ARG A 86 -12.48 -1.90 -0.22
CA ARG A 86 -11.64 -0.75 0.13
C ARG A 86 -11.25 -0.73 1.62
N LYS A 87 -11.69 -1.74 2.40
CA LYS A 87 -11.44 -1.78 3.85
C LYS A 87 -10.07 -2.39 4.13
N ALA A 88 -9.19 -1.61 4.76
CA ALA A 88 -7.84 -2.05 5.16
C ALA A 88 -7.84 -3.37 5.98
N SER A 89 -8.77 -3.50 6.93
CA SER A 89 -8.91 -4.71 7.76
C SER A 89 -9.32 -5.95 6.95
N SER A 90 -10.14 -5.76 5.91
CA SER A 90 -10.54 -6.83 4.99
C SER A 90 -9.36 -7.26 4.12
N LEU A 91 -8.64 -6.29 3.55
CA LEU A 91 -7.44 -6.54 2.76
C LEU A 91 -6.38 -7.31 3.56
N ARG A 92 -6.12 -6.91 4.81
CA ARG A 92 -5.21 -7.60 5.73
C ARG A 92 -5.62 -9.05 5.99
N LYS A 93 -6.92 -9.32 6.18
CA LYS A 93 -7.44 -10.68 6.37
C LYS A 93 -7.23 -11.53 5.11
N ARG A 94 -7.53 -10.99 3.93
CA ARG A 94 -7.33 -11.68 2.64
C ARG A 94 -5.85 -12.00 2.40
N TRP A 95 -4.95 -11.05 2.66
CA TRP A 95 -3.51 -11.27 2.57
C TRP A 95 -2.99 -12.36 3.53
N ARG A 96 -3.44 -12.35 4.78
CA ARG A 96 -3.10 -13.41 5.75
C ARG A 96 -3.59 -14.78 5.30
N LEU A 97 -4.80 -14.84 4.74
CA LEU A 97 -5.35 -16.07 4.19
C LEU A 97 -4.53 -16.56 3.00
N LEU A 98 -4.15 -15.67 2.08
CA LEU A 98 -3.29 -16.00 0.94
C LEU A 98 -1.98 -16.65 1.40
N ARG A 99 -1.34 -16.12 2.46
CA ARG A 99 -0.13 -16.71 3.04
C ARG A 99 -0.30 -18.17 3.44
N THR A 100 -1.47 -18.53 3.97
CA THR A 100 -1.75 -19.90 4.44
C THR A 100 -2.31 -20.80 3.35
N SER A 101 -3.15 -20.29 2.44
CA SER A 101 -3.81 -21.10 1.41
C SER A 101 -3.01 -21.22 0.12
N HIS A 102 -2.19 -20.22 -0.21
CA HIS A 102 -1.36 -20.17 -1.43
C HIS A 102 0.05 -19.64 -1.08
N PRO A 103 0.81 -20.37 -0.25
CA PRO A 103 2.10 -19.90 0.27
C PRO A 103 3.13 -19.62 -0.83
N GLU A 104 3.08 -20.35 -1.94
CA GLU A 104 3.96 -20.08 -3.10
C GLU A 104 3.64 -18.75 -3.76
N ALA A 105 2.37 -18.47 -4.06
CA ALA A 105 1.96 -17.19 -4.61
C ALA A 105 2.34 -16.02 -3.69
N TYR A 106 2.13 -16.19 -2.38
CA TYR A 106 2.56 -15.21 -1.38
C TYR A 106 4.05 -14.88 -1.47
N ARG A 107 4.92 -15.91 -1.52
CA ARG A 107 6.37 -15.75 -1.65
C ARG A 107 6.75 -15.13 -3.00
N THR A 108 6.12 -15.55 -4.08
CA THR A 108 6.36 -15.00 -5.42
C THR A 108 6.08 -13.51 -5.45
N PHE A 109 4.92 -13.05 -4.97
CA PHE A 109 4.60 -11.63 -4.92
C PHE A 109 5.61 -10.84 -4.10
N GLY A 110 5.96 -11.36 -2.92
CA GLY A 110 6.97 -10.73 -2.09
C GLY A 110 8.34 -10.62 -2.78
N SER A 111 8.80 -11.69 -3.44
CA SER A 111 10.09 -11.72 -4.14
C SER A 111 10.14 -10.74 -5.33
N GLN A 112 9.07 -10.69 -6.12
CA GLN A 112 8.96 -9.78 -7.27
C GLN A 112 8.93 -8.32 -6.81
N PHE A 113 8.20 -8.02 -5.73
CA PHE A 113 8.21 -6.69 -5.13
C PHE A 113 9.62 -6.26 -4.69
N LEU A 114 10.37 -7.16 -4.04
CA LEU A 114 11.76 -6.87 -3.65
C LEU A 114 12.68 -6.70 -4.85
N ALA A 115 12.49 -7.47 -5.93
CA ALA A 115 13.26 -7.31 -7.16
C ALA A 115 13.01 -5.95 -7.82
N LEU A 116 11.74 -5.51 -7.91
CA LEU A 116 11.37 -4.18 -8.40
C LEU A 116 11.94 -3.06 -7.53
N LYS A 117 11.96 -3.26 -6.21
CA LYS A 117 12.56 -2.31 -5.27
C LYS A 117 14.08 -2.24 -5.44
N ALA A 118 14.75 -3.38 -5.58
CA ALA A 118 16.20 -3.47 -5.76
C ALA A 118 16.67 -2.88 -7.09
N SER A 119 15.85 -2.94 -8.15
CA SER A 119 16.15 -2.32 -9.44
C SER A 119 15.91 -0.81 -9.47
N GLY A 120 15.34 -0.22 -8.42
CA GLY A 120 14.94 1.18 -8.38
C GLY A 120 13.64 1.48 -9.14
N ALA A 121 12.92 0.46 -9.64
CA ALA A 121 11.63 0.63 -10.30
C ALA A 121 10.50 1.00 -9.32
N ILE A 122 10.70 0.77 -8.02
CA ILE A 122 9.83 1.24 -6.95
C ILE A 122 10.57 2.28 -6.12
N VAL A 123 10.07 3.51 -6.14
CA VAL A 123 10.54 4.60 -5.30
C VAL A 123 9.43 5.00 -4.34
N ASP A 124 9.66 4.83 -3.05
CA ASP A 124 8.79 5.33 -1.99
C ASP A 124 9.57 6.27 -1.08
N ALA A 125 9.49 7.56 -1.37
CA ALA A 125 10.14 8.61 -0.59
C ALA A 125 9.27 9.10 0.58
N CYS A 126 8.06 8.56 0.73
CA CYS A 126 7.11 8.95 1.77
C CYS A 126 7.14 7.96 2.95
N THR A 127 7.26 6.66 2.73
CA THR A 127 7.30 5.69 3.84
C THR A 127 8.71 5.59 4.41
N PRO A 128 8.94 5.81 5.72
CA PRO A 128 10.26 5.59 6.32
C PRO A 128 10.77 4.17 6.07
N MET A 129 12.07 3.97 5.85
CA MET A 129 12.61 2.64 5.54
C MET A 129 12.26 1.56 6.58
N SER A 130 12.25 1.91 7.88
CA SER A 130 11.84 1.01 8.97
C SER A 130 10.37 0.57 8.91
N HIS A 131 9.57 1.21 8.05
CA HIS A 131 8.15 0.98 7.88
C HIS A 131 7.82 0.24 6.58
N GLN A 132 8.79 0.16 5.67
CA GLN A 132 8.65 -0.53 4.39
C GLN A 132 8.83 -2.03 4.56
N TRP A 133 8.11 -2.79 3.73
CA TRP A 133 8.25 -4.23 3.66
C TRP A 133 9.63 -4.65 3.12
N GLY A 134 10.17 -5.75 3.65
CA GLY A 134 11.55 -6.19 3.39
C GLY A 134 11.69 -7.72 3.50
N THR A 135 12.90 -8.22 3.26
CA THR A 135 13.23 -9.67 3.22
C THR A 135 12.81 -10.45 4.47
N SER A 136 12.86 -9.84 5.66
CA SER A 136 12.43 -10.46 6.92
C SER A 136 10.94 -10.83 6.97
N HIS A 137 10.15 -10.35 6.02
CA HIS A 137 8.71 -10.60 5.94
C HIS A 137 8.33 -11.68 4.92
N LEU A 138 9.30 -12.28 4.24
CA LEU A 138 9.12 -13.44 3.34
C LEU A 138 9.11 -14.79 4.07
N ALA A 139 9.51 -14.81 5.35
CA ALA A 139 9.64 -16.01 6.19
C ALA A 139 8.29 -16.52 6.73
#